data_AF-A0AAU8CZ99-F1
#
_entry.id   AF-A0AAU8CZ99-F1
#
_cell.length_a   1.000
_cell.length_b   1.000
_cell.length_c   1.000
_cell.angle_alpha   90.00
_cell.angle_beta   90.00
_cell.angle_gamma   90.00
#
_symmetry.space_group_name_H-M   'P 1'
#
loop_
_entity.id
_entity.type
_entity.pdbx_description
1 polymer ?
#
loop_
_entity_poly.entity_id
_entity_poly.type
_entity_poly.pdbx_seq_one_letter_code
_entity_poly.pdbx_strand_id
1 'polypeptide(L)'
;MSLITAIGHLFRREAENAQFERLDHLLVKLGRDLDRELEALAGANERIAACAAFAFEALENGEDQEQISARLDALTEAMEHRRERFALAKLKRKFVNRTRRELARLRQRDDRADRARNKRSETLAGASPYAVWRRLPHDAQA
;
A
#
# COMPACT_ATOMS: atom_id res chain seq x y z
N MET A 1 -14.32 -29.09 -18.34
CA MET A 1 -14.34 -27.62 -18.25
C MET A 1 -14.62 -27.06 -19.63
N SER A 2 -15.71 -26.31 -19.81
CA SER A 2 -16.07 -25.71 -21.10
C SER A 2 -15.15 -24.52 -21.43
N LEU A 3 -14.85 -24.33 -22.71
CA LEU A 3 -13.98 -23.27 -23.22
C LEU A 3 -14.48 -21.86 -22.86
N ILE A 4 -15.81 -21.69 -22.78
CA ILE A 4 -16.48 -20.45 -22.36
C ILE A 4 -16.20 -20.14 -20.89
N THR A 5 -16.16 -21.17 -20.04
CA THR A 5 -15.84 -21.03 -18.62
C THR A 5 -14.38 -20.61 -18.42
N ALA A 6 -13.46 -21.15 -19.23
CA ALA A 6 -12.05 -20.77 -19.19
C ALA A 6 -11.82 -19.31 -19.63
N ILE A 7 -12.49 -18.87 -20.71
CA ILE A 7 -12.42 -17.49 -21.20
C ILE A 7 -13.00 -16.51 -20.17
N GLY A 8 -14.14 -16.83 -19.56
CA GLY A 8 -14.74 -15.99 -18.50
C GLY A 8 -13.83 -15.83 -17.27
N HIS A 9 -13.06 -16.86 -16.91
CA HIS A 9 -12.08 -16.78 -15.82
C HIS A 9 -10.86 -15.91 -16.18
N LEU A 10 -10.39 -15.92 -17.43
CA LEU A 10 -9.29 -15.07 -17.88
C LEU A 10 -9.67 -13.58 -17.80
N PHE A 11 -10.84 -13.21 -18.32
CA PHE A 11 -11.30 -11.81 -18.27
C PHE A 11 -11.55 -11.29 -16.86
N ARG A 12 -12.12 -12.12 -15.98
CA ARG A 12 -12.28 -11.76 -14.56
C ARG A 12 -10.93 -11.49 -13.89
N ARG A 13 -9.92 -12.31 -14.21
CA ARG A 13 -8.58 -12.21 -13.64
C ARG A 13 -7.80 -11.00 -14.14
N GLU A 14 -7.93 -10.65 -15.43
CA GLU A 14 -7.36 -9.41 -15.97
C GLU A 14 -7.97 -8.18 -15.30
N ALA A 15 -9.29 -8.20 -15.06
CA ALA A 15 -9.96 -7.14 -14.32
C ALA A 15 -9.48 -7.03 -12.86
N GLU A 16 -9.33 -8.17 -12.17
CA GLU A 16 -8.79 -8.23 -10.79
C GLU A 16 -7.35 -7.70 -10.73
N ASN A 17 -6.47 -8.13 -11.65
CA ASN A 17 -5.09 -7.64 -11.75
C ASN A 17 -5.02 -6.13 -11.98
N ALA A 18 -5.82 -5.60 -12.90
CA ALA A 18 -5.90 -4.16 -13.15
C ALA A 18 -6.39 -3.37 -11.93
N GLN A 19 -7.32 -3.93 -11.15
CA GLN A 19 -7.77 -3.33 -9.88
C GLN A 19 -6.65 -3.34 -8.84
N PHE A 20 -5.92 -4.45 -8.70
CA PHE A 20 -4.78 -4.54 -7.80
C PHE A 20 -3.69 -3.53 -8.14
N GLU A 21 -3.40 -3.32 -9.43
CA GLU A 21 -2.43 -2.32 -9.92
C GLU A 21 -2.86 -0.89 -9.61
N ARG A 22 -4.12 -0.56 -9.89
CA ARG A 22 -4.68 0.75 -9.54
C ARG A 22 -4.58 1.01 -8.04
N LEU A 23 -4.92 0.02 -7.21
CA LEU A 23 -4.85 0.16 -5.76
C LEU A 23 -3.41 0.35 -5.27
N ASP A 24 -2.44 -0.41 -5.79
CA ASP A 24 -1.03 -0.23 -5.42
C ASP A 24 -0.53 1.16 -5.83
N HIS A 25 -0.89 1.63 -7.03
CA HIS A 25 -0.52 2.98 -7.49
C HIS A 25 -1.10 4.08 -6.59
N LEU A 26 -2.37 3.96 -6.19
CA LEU A 26 -3.00 4.91 -5.26
C LEU A 26 -2.32 4.89 -3.88
N LEU A 27 -1.98 3.71 -3.35
CA LEU A 27 -1.28 3.59 -2.07
C LEU A 27 0.14 4.15 -2.14
N VAL A 28 0.84 3.99 -3.26
CA VAL A 28 2.16 4.61 -3.49
C VAL A 28 2.05 6.13 -3.52
N LYS A 29 1.08 6.67 -4.28
CA LYS A 29 0.85 8.11 -4.38
C LYS A 29 0.50 8.70 -3.01
N LEU A 30 -0.47 8.12 -2.31
CA LEU A 30 -0.86 8.54 -0.96
C LEU A 30 0.32 8.45 0.03
N GLY A 31 1.15 7.40 -0.10
CA GLY A 31 2.36 7.26 0.70
C GLY A 31 3.33 8.43 0.52
N ARG A 32 3.59 8.84 -0.73
CA ARG A 32 4.45 9.99 -1.04
C ARG A 32 3.86 11.32 -0.56
N ASP A 33 2.55 11.49 -0.70
CA ASP A 33 1.88 12.71 -0.26
C ASP A 33 1.95 12.84 1.28
N LEU A 34 1.82 11.73 2.01
CA LEU A 34 2.01 11.70 3.47
C LEU A 34 3.47 11.96 3.88
N ASP A 35 4.46 11.45 3.13
CA ASP A 35 5.87 11.73 3.40
C ASP A 35 6.16 13.24 3.26
N ARG A 36 5.67 13.88 2.19
CA ARG A 36 5.78 15.33 1.99
C ARG A 36 5.09 16.13 3.09
N GLU A 37 3.90 15.69 3.53
CA GLU A 37 3.21 16.35 4.64
C GLU A 37 4.01 16.25 5.94
N LEU A 38 4.60 15.09 6.23
CA LEU A 38 5.44 14.89 7.41
C LEU A 38 6.70 15.78 7.38
N GLU A 39 7.38 15.86 6.24
CA GLU A 39 8.53 16.75 6.04
C GLU A 39 8.15 18.22 6.21
N ALA A 40 7.03 18.65 5.61
CA ALA A 40 6.54 20.01 5.74
C ALA A 40 6.17 20.37 7.20
N LEU A 41 5.56 19.44 7.94
CA LEU A 41 5.24 19.62 9.35
C LEU A 41 6.51 19.66 10.22
N ALA A 42 7.51 18.83 9.92
CA ALA A 42 8.80 18.86 10.62
C ALA A 42 9.50 20.21 10.45
N GLY A 43 9.65 20.69 9.20
CA GLY A 43 10.26 21.99 8.94
C GLY A 43 9.45 23.17 9.48
N ALA A 44 8.11 23.05 9.57
CA ALA A 44 7.29 24.05 10.26
C ALA A 44 7.56 24.09 11.77
N ASN A 45 7.72 22.94 12.42
CA ASN A 45 8.04 22.87 13.85
C ASN A 45 9.41 23.45 14.17
N GLU A 46 10.42 23.21 13.33
CA GLU A 46 11.75 23.82 13.46
C GLU A 46 11.68 25.35 13.41
N ARG A 47 10.89 25.92 12.49
CA ARG A 47 10.68 27.37 12.41
C ARG A 47 9.99 27.93 13.65
N ILE A 48 9.03 27.22 14.23
CA ILE A 48 8.37 27.66 15.46
C ILE A 48 9.35 27.63 16.64
N ALA A 49 10.16 26.57 16.75
CA ALA A 49 11.20 26.48 17.77
C ALA A 49 12.20 27.65 17.65
N ALA A 50 12.61 28.01 16.43
CA ALA A 50 13.44 29.19 16.20
C ALA A 50 12.72 30.49 16.60
N CYS A 51 11.45 30.68 16.22
CA CYS A 51 10.65 31.83 16.62
C CYS A 51 10.48 31.95 18.14
N ALA A 52 10.32 30.81 18.84
CA ALA A 52 10.22 30.78 20.29
C ALA A 52 11.56 31.18 20.92
N ALA A 53 12.68 30.67 20.42
CA ALA A 53 14.02 31.05 20.88
C ALA A 53 14.27 32.57 20.71
N PHE A 54 13.90 33.15 19.55
CA PHE A 54 13.98 34.59 19.34
C PHE A 54 13.08 35.39 20.29
N ALA A 55 11.88 34.90 20.60
CA ALA A 55 11.00 35.56 21.56
C ALA A 55 11.58 35.51 22.98
N PHE A 56 12.26 34.43 23.36
CA PHE A 56 12.97 34.37 24.64
C PHE A 56 14.16 35.34 24.70
N GLU A 57 14.97 35.41 23.64
CA GLU A 57 16.08 36.37 23.57
C GLU A 57 15.59 37.83 23.63
N ALA A 58 14.47 38.14 22.97
CA ALA A 58 13.82 39.44 23.06
C ALA A 58 13.36 39.80 24.49
N LEU A 59 12.83 38.82 25.24
CA LEU A 59 12.50 39.00 26.65
C LEU A 59 13.74 39.30 27.50
N GLU A 60 14.84 38.60 27.27
CA GLU A 60 16.12 38.83 27.95
C GLU A 60 16.68 40.23 27.65
N ASN A 61 16.42 40.76 26.46
CA ASN A 61 16.81 42.10 26.05
C ASN A 61 15.88 43.23 26.54
N GLY A 62 14.84 42.89 27.31
CA GLY A 62 13.94 43.87 27.92
C GLY A 62 12.78 44.33 27.03
N GLU A 63 12.41 43.54 26.00
CA GLU A 63 11.12 43.74 25.32
C GLU A 63 9.94 43.55 26.29
N ASP A 64 8.77 44.09 25.91
CA ASP A 64 7.56 44.02 26.72
C ASP A 64 7.13 42.57 26.99
N GLN A 65 7.14 42.21 28.27
CA GLN A 65 6.82 40.87 28.75
C GLN A 65 5.40 40.43 28.35
N GLU A 66 4.42 41.33 28.33
CA GLU A 66 3.05 40.97 27.93
C GLU A 66 2.98 40.61 26.44
N GLN A 67 3.65 41.39 25.60
CA GLN A 67 3.71 41.15 24.15
C GLN A 67 4.45 39.85 23.82
N ILE A 68 5.55 39.57 24.51
CA ILE A 68 6.31 38.32 24.33
C ILE A 68 5.49 37.11 24.81
N SER A 69 4.82 37.21 25.96
CA SER A 69 3.99 36.13 26.49
C SER A 69 2.88 35.74 25.50
N ALA A 70 2.13 36.73 24.99
CA ALA A 70 1.09 36.47 24.00
C ALA A 70 1.63 35.81 22.71
N ARG A 71 2.84 36.18 22.29
CA ARG A 71 3.51 35.56 21.14
C ARG A 71 3.91 34.11 21.43
N LEU A 72 4.44 33.82 22.62
CA LEU A 72 4.80 32.46 23.05
C LEU A 72 3.57 31.56 23.18
N ASP A 73 2.46 32.08 23.70
CA ASP A 73 1.19 31.36 23.80
C ASP A 73 0.68 30.97 22.41
N ALA A 74 0.67 31.92 21.47
CA ALA A 74 0.29 31.66 20.08
C ALA A 74 1.21 30.62 19.40
N LEU A 75 2.52 30.67 19.65
CA LEU A 75 3.46 29.67 19.14
C LEU A 75 3.20 28.28 19.73
N THR A 76 2.86 28.21 21.02
CA THR A 76 2.55 26.97 21.74
C THR A 76 1.29 26.30 21.19
N GLU A 77 0.20 27.06 21.03
CA GLU A 77 -1.03 26.56 20.42
C GLU A 77 -0.78 26.04 19.00
N ALA A 78 0.03 26.79 18.24
CA ALA A 78 0.37 26.42 16.88
C ALA A 78 1.28 25.17 16.81
N MET A 79 2.08 24.88 17.85
CA MET A 79 2.83 23.62 17.98
C MET A 79 1.92 22.44 18.31
N GLU A 80 1.01 22.61 19.28
CA GLU A 80 0.04 21.59 19.70
C GLU A 80 -0.78 21.09 18.50
N HIS A 81 -1.43 22.01 17.78
CA HIS A 81 -2.22 21.65 16.59
C HIS A 81 -1.38 20.93 15.52
N ARG A 82 -0.13 21.34 15.32
CA ARG A 82 0.76 20.68 14.35
C ARG A 82 1.23 19.31 14.83
N ARG A 83 1.43 19.12 16.13
CA ARG A 83 1.81 17.84 16.74
C ARG A 83 0.71 16.80 16.54
N GLU A 84 -0.55 17.17 16.75
CA GLU A 84 -1.70 16.31 16.46
C GLU A 84 -1.74 15.89 14.99
N ARG A 85 -1.59 16.87 14.10
CA ARG A 85 -1.58 16.62 12.65
C ARG A 85 -0.42 15.73 12.22
N PHE A 86 0.76 15.90 12.81
CA PHE A 86 1.93 15.05 12.58
C PHE A 86 1.69 13.61 13.06
N ALA A 87 1.11 13.44 14.24
CA ALA A 87 0.76 12.12 14.78
C ALA A 87 -0.26 11.40 13.88
N LEU A 88 -1.27 12.11 13.41
CA LEU A 88 -2.27 11.59 12.47
C LEU A 88 -1.64 11.20 11.13
N ALA A 89 -0.79 12.05 10.54
CA ALA A 89 -0.08 11.76 9.30
C ALA A 89 0.81 10.50 9.43
N LYS A 90 1.51 10.36 10.57
CA LYS A 90 2.32 9.18 10.88
C LYS A 90 1.48 7.91 11.00
N LEU A 91 0.29 8.01 11.61
CA LEU A 91 -0.65 6.88 11.71
C LEU A 91 -1.17 6.47 10.32
N LYS A 92 -1.60 7.44 9.51
CA LYS A 92 -2.02 7.22 8.11
C LYS A 92 -0.91 6.55 7.30
N ARG A 93 0.34 6.99 7.48
CA ARG A 93 1.52 6.41 6.80
C ARG A 93 1.76 4.95 7.19
N LYS A 94 1.66 4.64 8.49
CA LYS A 94 1.73 3.24 8.98
C LYS A 94 0.62 2.38 8.38
N PHE A 95 -0.60 2.90 8.33
CA PHE A 95 -1.74 2.22 7.71
C PHE A 95 -1.46 1.90 6.23
N VAL A 96 -1.06 2.89 5.43
CA VAL A 96 -0.69 2.71 4.01
C VAL A 96 0.38 1.63 3.85
N ASN A 97 1.44 1.65 4.67
CA ASN A 97 2.52 0.66 4.59
C ASN A 97 2.06 -0.75 4.99
N ARG A 98 1.10 -0.87 5.92
CA ARG A 98 0.48 -2.16 6.24
C ARG A 98 -0.36 -2.65 5.07
N THR A 99 -1.24 -1.81 4.54
CA THR A 99 -2.12 -2.16 3.42
C THR A 99 -1.33 -2.59 2.19
N ARG A 100 -0.22 -1.90 1.86
CA ARG A 100 0.67 -2.31 0.76
C ARG A 100 1.29 -3.69 0.97
N ARG A 101 1.70 -4.01 2.20
CA ARG A 101 2.24 -5.35 2.52
C ARG A 101 1.19 -6.44 2.41
N GLU A 102 -0.03 -6.18 2.88
CA GLU A 102 -1.14 -7.14 2.72
C GLU A 102 -1.51 -7.32 1.24
N LEU A 103 -1.54 -6.24 0.46
CA LEU A 103 -1.79 -6.28 -0.97
C LEU A 103 -0.76 -7.15 -1.71
N ALA A 104 0.53 -6.97 -1.38
CA ALA A 104 1.60 -7.79 -1.94
C ALA A 104 1.45 -9.28 -1.57
N ARG A 105 1.03 -9.58 -0.34
CA ARG A 105 0.77 -10.97 0.09
C ARG A 105 -0.40 -11.61 -0.65
N LEU A 106 -1.48 -10.85 -0.91
CA LEU A 106 -2.62 -11.33 -1.68
C LEU A 106 -2.19 -11.70 -3.10
N ARG A 107 -1.48 -10.81 -3.79
CA ARG A 107 -0.93 -11.09 -5.12
C ARG A 107 -0.04 -12.34 -5.14
N GLN A 108 0.86 -12.49 -4.16
CA GLN A 108 1.72 -13.67 -4.07
C GLN A 108 0.94 -14.97 -3.86
N ARG A 109 -0.19 -14.93 -3.15
CA ARG A 109 -1.06 -16.11 -2.97
C ARG A 109 -1.75 -16.47 -4.27
N ASP A 110 -2.27 -15.48 -5.00
CA ASP A 110 -2.91 -15.70 -6.30
C ASP A 110 -1.91 -16.27 -7.32
N ASP A 111 -0.71 -15.69 -7.42
CA ASP A 111 0.35 -16.20 -8.29
C ASP A 111 0.73 -17.66 -7.98
N ARG A 112 0.74 -18.04 -6.69
CA ARG A 112 1.01 -19.42 -6.26
C ARG A 112 -0.13 -20.36 -6.63
N ALA A 113 -1.38 -19.95 -6.42
CA ALA A 113 -2.55 -20.72 -6.81
C ALA A 113 -2.58 -20.96 -8.33
N ASP A 114 -2.18 -19.95 -9.10
CA ASP A 114 -2.16 -20.03 -10.56
C ASP A 114 -1.03 -20.93 -11.08
N ARG A 115 0.17 -20.84 -10.50
CA ARG A 115 1.24 -21.80 -10.80
C ARG A 115 0.83 -23.24 -10.47
N ALA A 116 0.11 -23.46 -9.37
CA ALA A 116 -0.37 -24.79 -9.00
C ALA A 116 -1.45 -25.32 -9.97
N ARG A 117 -2.34 -24.43 -10.46
CA ARG A 117 -3.33 -24.78 -11.49
C ARG A 117 -2.68 -25.13 -12.82
N ASN A 118 -1.72 -24.33 -13.29
CA ASN A 118 -1.02 -24.58 -14.55
C ASN A 118 -0.24 -25.91 -14.52
N LYS A 119 0.45 -26.21 -13.41
CA LYS A 119 1.12 -27.50 -13.23
C LYS A 119 0.16 -28.69 -13.30
N ARG A 120 -1.05 -28.56 -12.74
CA ARG A 120 -2.08 -29.61 -12.82
C ARG A 120 -2.60 -29.82 -14.24
N SER A 121 -2.81 -28.75 -15.01
CA SER A 121 -3.19 -28.86 -16.42
C SER A 121 -2.09 -29.47 -17.28
N GLU A 122 -0.82 -29.20 -17.01
CA GLU A 122 0.32 -29.84 -17.68
C GLU A 122 0.39 -31.35 -17.37
N THR A 123 0.20 -31.74 -16.10
CA THR A 123 0.15 -33.16 -15.72
C THR A 123 -1.04 -33.92 -16.33
N LEU A 124 -2.17 -33.24 -16.56
CA LEU A 124 -3.34 -33.82 -17.23
C LEU A 124 -3.18 -33.85 -18.76
N ALA A 125 -2.46 -32.90 -19.35
CA ALA A 125 -2.15 -32.89 -20.77
C ALA A 125 -1.08 -33.95 -21.16
N GLY A 126 -0.19 -34.31 -20.22
CA GLY A 126 0.74 -35.43 -20.38
C GLY A 126 0.08 -36.81 -20.32
N ALA A 127 -1.13 -36.92 -19.76
CA ALA A 127 -1.98 -38.10 -19.88
C ALA A 127 -2.74 -38.02 -21.21
N SER A 128 -2.09 -38.45 -22.29
CA SER A 128 -2.72 -38.54 -23.61
C SER A 128 -4.08 -39.23 -23.51
N PRO A 129 -5.18 -38.61 -23.98
CA PRO A 129 -6.49 -39.27 -24.10
C PRO A 129 -6.44 -40.55 -24.96
N TYR A 130 -5.38 -40.72 -25.74
CA TYR A 130 -5.13 -41.89 -26.59
C TYR A 130 -4.36 -43.03 -25.90
N ALA A 131 -3.88 -42.84 -24.67
CA ALA A 131 -3.18 -43.90 -23.95
C ALA A 131 -4.14 -44.98 -23.38
N VAL A 132 -5.42 -44.64 -23.17
CA VAL A 132 -6.42 -45.55 -22.59
C VAL A 132 -6.99 -46.53 -23.63
N TRP A 133 -6.93 -46.19 -24.92
CA TRP A 133 -7.49 -47.03 -26.00
C TRP A 133 -6.54 -48.11 -26.53
N ARG A 134 -5.29 -48.19 -26.03
CA ARG A 134 -4.30 -49.21 -26.47
C ARG A 134 -4.31 -50.53 -25.68
N ARG A 135 -5.34 -50.78 -24.86
CA ARG A 135 -5.57 -52.11 -24.26
C ARG A 135 -6.98 -52.62 -24.55
N LEU A 136 -7.29 -52.77 -25.82
CA LEU A 136 -8.28 -53.74 -26.26
C LEU A 136 -7.50 -54.80 -27.04
N PRO A 137 -7.46 -56.07 -26.61
CA PRO A 137 -6.93 -57.14 -27.43
C PRO A 137 -7.80 -57.23 -28.69
N HIS A 138 -7.19 -56.90 -29.82
CA HIS A 138 -7.72 -57.15 -31.14
C HIS A 138 -7.55 -58.64 -31.46
N ASP A 139 -8.34 -59.49 -30.83
CA ASP A 139 -8.53 -60.86 -31.29
C ASP A 139 -9.96 -60.99 -31.81
N ALA A 140 -10.11 -60.62 -33.08
CA ALA A 140 -11.25 -60.97 -33.89
C ALA A 140 -10.91 -62.24 -34.70
N GLN A 141 -11.66 -63.30 -34.40
CA GLN A 141 -12.19 -64.32 -35.33
C GLN A 141 -11.21 -65.21 -36.11
N ALA A 142 -11.24 -66.51 -35.83
CA ALA A 142 -12.00 -67.49 -36.62
C ALA A 142 -12.24 -68.77 -35.79
#